data_AF-A0A7W0DCV9-F1
#
_entry.id   AF-A0A7W0DCV9-F1
#
_cell.length_a   1.000
_cell.length_b   1.000
_cell.length_c   1.000
_cell.angle_alpha   90.00
_cell.angle_beta   90.00
_cell.angle_gamma   90.00
#
_symmetry.space_group_name_H-M   'P 1'
#
loop_
_entity.id
_entity.type
_entity.pdbx_description
1 polymer ?
#
loop_
_entity_poly.entity_id
_entity_poly.type
_entity_poly.pdbx_seq_one_letter_code
_entity_poly.pdbx_strand_id
1 'polypeptide(L)' 'MSTHEESNSEYPRKIRDFQVLSTMKPSEWTEIELQSSHRQMSDLSPWLNEQGTHIHSQIIQEIERRGV' A
#
# COMPACT_ATOMS: atom_id res chain seq x y z
N MET A 1 -39.75 -5.25 20.35
CA MET A 1 -38.73 -4.65 21.22
C MET A 1 -37.43 -4.57 20.43
N SER A 2 -36.89 -3.35 20.34
CA SER A 2 -35.57 -2.90 19.87
C SER A 2 -34.95 -3.54 18.62
N THR A 3 -35.07 -2.78 17.54
CA THR A 3 -34.05 -2.55 16.51
C THR A 3 -32.64 -2.45 17.12
N HIS A 4 -31.74 -3.31 16.69
CA HIS A 4 -30.32 -2.98 16.64
C HIS A 4 -29.90 -3.03 15.17
N GLU A 5 -30.01 -1.86 14.54
CA GLU A 5 -29.18 -1.50 13.40
C GLU A 5 -27.73 -1.53 13.86
N GLU A 6 -27.04 -2.65 13.63
CA GLU A 6 -25.58 -2.66 13.69
C GLU A 6 -25.06 -2.08 12.38
N SER A 7 -24.96 -0.74 12.38
CA SER A 7 -24.05 -0.01 11.52
C SER A 7 -22.65 -0.61 11.67
N ASN A 8 -22.11 -1.23 10.62
CA ASN A 8 -20.68 -1.52 10.60
C ASN A 8 -20.08 -1.24 9.23
N SER A 9 -19.74 0.05 9.05
CA SER A 9 -18.67 0.59 8.20
C SER A 9 -18.04 -0.43 7.24
N GLU A 10 -18.53 -0.47 6.01
CA GLU A 10 -17.87 -1.12 4.89
C GLU A 10 -16.55 -0.36 4.61
N TYR A 11 -15.45 -0.77 5.26
CA TYR A 11 -14.02 -0.62 4.91
C TYR A 11 -13.12 -0.81 6.16
N PRO A 12 -11.91 -1.39 6.01
CA PRO A 12 -10.98 -1.13 4.91
C PRO A 12 -10.90 -2.26 3.88
N ARG A 13 -10.71 -1.88 2.61
CA ARG A 13 -10.21 -2.79 1.58
C ARG A 13 -9.01 -3.48 2.18
N LYS A 14 -9.04 -4.80 2.30
CA LYS A 14 -7.93 -5.58 2.85
C LYS A 14 -6.67 -5.28 2.04
N ILE A 15 -5.80 -4.42 2.56
CA ILE A 15 -4.46 -4.15 2.02
C ILE A 15 -3.66 -5.44 2.17
N ARG A 16 -3.07 -5.93 1.08
CA ARG A 16 -2.20 -7.11 1.15
C ARG A 16 -0.94 -6.77 1.94
N ASP A 17 -0.41 -7.76 2.65
CA ASP A 17 0.83 -7.60 3.41
C ASP A 17 1.99 -7.24 2.49
N PHE A 18 2.90 -6.38 2.97
CA PHE A 18 4.06 -5.94 2.19
C PHE A 18 4.93 -7.11 1.71
N GLN A 19 5.06 -8.17 2.51
CA GLN A 19 5.78 -9.38 2.09
C GLN A 19 5.16 -10.01 0.84
N VAL A 20 3.83 -10.07 0.76
CA VAL A 20 3.14 -10.59 -0.44
C VAL A 20 3.32 -9.62 -1.60
N LEU A 21 3.11 -8.34 -1.36
CA LEU A 21 3.25 -7.29 -2.37
C LEU A 21 4.65 -7.27 -2.99
N SER A 22 5.71 -7.41 -2.18
CA SER A 22 7.11 -7.42 -2.62
C SER A 22 7.48 -8.56 -3.57
N THR A 23 6.64 -9.60 -3.69
CA THR A 23 6.80 -10.70 -4.66
C THR A 23 6.12 -10.42 -6.01
N MET A 24 5.35 -9.34 -6.10
CA MET A 24 4.57 -8.94 -7.28
C MET A 24 5.10 -7.65 -7.87
N LYS A 25 4.72 -7.33 -9.11
CA LYS A 25 5.07 -6.04 -9.70
C LYS A 25 4.18 -4.93 -9.11
N PRO A 26 4.69 -3.71 -8.84
CA PRO A 26 3.87 -2.58 -8.39
C PRO A 26 2.68 -2.25 -9.32
N SER A 27 2.80 -2.58 -10.62
CA SER A 27 1.69 -2.49 -11.58
C SER A 27 0.45 -3.31 -11.22
N GLU A 28 0.61 -4.34 -10.39
CA GLU A 28 -0.47 -5.23 -9.92
C GLU A 28 -1.03 -4.79 -8.55
N TRP A 29 -0.47 -3.72 -7.98
CA TRP A 29 -0.90 -3.19 -6.70
C TRP A 29 -2.05 -2.21 -6.91
N THR A 30 -2.95 -2.15 -5.93
CA THR A 30 -4.00 -1.14 -5.91
C THR A 30 -3.40 0.22 -5.53
N GLU A 31 -4.10 1.29 -5.86
CA GLU A 31 -3.69 2.66 -5.51
C GLU A 31 -3.49 2.85 -4.00
N ILE A 32 -4.39 2.28 -3.18
CA ILE A 32 -4.27 2.34 -1.72
C ILE A 32 -3.01 1.61 -1.24
N GLU A 33 -2.70 0.45 -1.82
CA GLU A 33 -1.49 -0.31 -1.48
C GLU A 33 -0.22 0.46 -1.85
N LEU A 34 -0.20 1.11 -3.02
CA LEU A 34 0.90 1.96 -3.46
C LEU A 34 1.10 3.15 -2.51
N GLN A 35 0.04 3.92 -2.23
CA GLN A 35 0.13 5.09 -1.35
C GLN A 35 0.48 4.70 0.09
N SER A 36 -0.09 3.60 0.61
CA SER A 36 0.22 3.10 1.95
C SER A 36 1.67 2.61 2.06
N SER A 37 2.17 1.88 1.05
CA SER A 37 3.55 1.40 1.03
C SER A 37 4.53 2.55 0.84
N HIS A 38 4.25 3.50 -0.06
CA HIS A 38 5.06 4.70 -0.26
C HIS A 38 5.21 5.51 1.04
N ARG A 39 4.13 5.71 1.79
CA ARG A 39 4.19 6.39 3.09
C ARG A 39 5.08 5.64 4.08
N GLN A 40 4.82 4.34 4.29
CA GLN A 40 5.59 3.52 5.23
C GLN A 40 7.09 3.48 4.87
N MET A 41 7.41 3.37 3.58
CA MET A 41 8.81 3.32 3.11
C MET A 41 9.48 4.69 3.14
N SER A 42 8.73 5.79 2.97
CA SER A 42 9.24 7.15 3.15
C SER A 42 9.64 7.41 4.60
N ASP A 43 8.81 6.99 5.55
CA ASP A 43 9.09 7.11 6.99
C ASP A 43 10.34 6.31 7.40
N LEU A 44 10.59 5.18 6.73
CA LEU A 44 11.74 4.30 6.96
C LEU A 44 12.92 4.55 6.01
N SER A 45 12.84 5.57 5.15
CA SER A 45 13.80 5.79 4.05
C SER A 45 15.28 5.82 4.47
N PRO A 46 15.69 6.35 5.66
CA PRO A 46 17.09 6.31 6.08
C PRO A 46 17.60 4.90 6.41
N TRP A 47 16.69 3.93 6.62
CA TRP A 47 16.99 2.58 7.07
C TRP A 47 16.65 1.51 6.04
N LEU A 48 16.20 1.90 4.84
CA LEU A 48 15.99 0.95 3.75
C LEU A 48 17.33 0.39 3.29
N ASN A 49 17.38 -0.94 3.17
CA ASN A 49 18.48 -1.60 2.47
C ASN A 49 18.32 -1.43 0.95
N GLU A 50 19.24 -2.02 0.17
CA GLU A 50 19.21 -1.94 -1.29
C GLU A 50 17.90 -2.46 -1.89
N GLN A 51 17.38 -3.59 -1.39
CA GLN A 51 16.12 -4.17 -1.86
C GLN A 51 14.92 -3.26 -1.55
N GLY A 52 14.85 -2.73 -0.32
CA GLY A 52 13.82 -1.78 0.09
C GLY A 52 13.86 -0.50 -0.75
N THR A 53 15.06 0.03 -0.99
CA THR A 53 15.25 1.22 -1.84
C THR A 53 14.80 0.95 -3.28
N HIS A 54 15.12 -0.23 -3.82
CA HIS A 54 14.70 -0.63 -5.15
C HIS A 54 13.18 -0.74 -5.28
N ILE A 55 12.51 -1.42 -4.33
CA ILE A 55 11.04 -1.51 -4.32
C ILE A 55 10.41 -0.13 -4.16
N HIS A 56 10.95 0.72 -3.29
CA HIS A 56 10.45 2.09 -3.09
C HIS A 56 10.49 2.91 -4.38
N SER A 57 11.59 2.82 -5.14
CA SER A 57 11.72 3.49 -6.43
C SER A 57 10.68 3.00 -7.45
N GLN A 58 10.41 1.69 -7.51
CA GLN A 58 9.37 1.16 -8.41
C GLN A 58 7.96 1.61 -8.00
N ILE A 59 7.68 1.72 -6.70
CA ILE A 59 6.41 2.26 -6.20
C ILE A 59 6.25 3.72 -6.64
N ILE A 60 7.28 4.55 -6.48
CA ILE A 60 7.25 5.97 -6.90
C ILE A 60 6.99 6.07 -8.40
N GLN A 61 7.73 5.33 -9.22
CA GLN A 61 7.54 5.31 -10.67
C GLN A 61 6.12 4.90 -11.06
N GLU A 62 5.54 3.92 -10.35
CA GLU A 62 4.19 3.45 -10.63
C GLU A 62 3.12 4.47 -10.21
N ILE A 63 3.32 5.17 -9.10
CA ILE A 63 2.48 6.28 -8.66
C ILE A 63 2.51 7.41 -9.70
N GLU A 64 3.70 7.84 -10.12
CA GLU A 64 3.90 8.85 -11.17
C GLU A 64 3.25 8.44 -12.50
N ARG A 65 3.40 7.17 -12.89
CA ARG A 65 2.80 6.62 -14.11
C ARG A 65 1.28 6.65 -14.09
N ARG A 66 0.66 6.46 -12.92
CA ARG A 66 -0.81 6.48 -12.75
C ARG A 66 -1.36 7.89 -12.51
N GLY A 67 -0.54 8.83 -12.07
CA GLY A 67 -0.97 10.18 -11.69
C GLY A 67 -1.80 10.20 -10.41
N VAL A 68 -1.48 9.29 -9.47
CA VAL A 68 -2.16 9.10 -8.17
C VAL A 68 -1.31 9.60 -7.00
#